data_AF-N0E259-F1
#
_entry.id   AF-N0E259-F1
#
_cell.length_a   1.000
_cell.length_b   1.000
_cell.length_c   1.000
_cell.angle_alpha   90.00
_cell.angle_beta   90.00
_cell.angle_gamma   90.00
#
_symmetry.space_group_name_H-M   'P 1'
#
loop_
_entity.id
_entity.type
_entity.pdbx_description
1 polymer ?
#
loop_
_entity_poly.entity_id
_entity_poly.type
_entity_poly.pdbx_seq_one_letter_code
_entity_poly.pdbx_strand_id
1 'polypeptide(L)'
;MPRPPYEAGPVAAAAGASAMLDISDGLVRDGRRIAAASGVSLELSREALAGQFVGPVAAVLGEAQAWEQVLGGGEEHSLLATFAAGSVPDDERAPWWVIGTCVAPGPEGPTVLLDGIPASARGWDHFHP
;
A
#
# COMPACT_ATOMS: atom_id res chain seq x y z
N MET A 1 5.03 20.92 -7.78
CA MET A 1 4.73 19.76 -8.64
C MET A 1 5.37 18.54 -7.99
N PRO A 2 4.61 17.49 -7.62
CA PRO A 2 5.20 16.22 -7.23
C PRO A 2 6.06 15.69 -8.39
N ARG A 3 7.24 15.13 -8.11
CA ARG A 3 8.02 14.38 -9.10
C ARG A 3 7.70 12.90 -8.88
N PRO A 4 6.99 12.23 -9.79
CA PRO A 4 6.81 10.79 -9.71
C PRO A 4 8.18 10.11 -9.65
N PRO A 5 8.35 9.02 -8.89
CA PRO A 5 9.60 8.30 -8.79
C PRO A 5 9.82 7.46 -10.06
N TYR A 6 10.11 8.11 -11.19
CA TYR A 6 10.23 7.47 -12.50
C TYR A 6 11.26 6.34 -12.54
N GLU A 7 12.31 6.44 -11.72
CA GLU A 7 13.37 5.42 -11.62
C GLU A 7 12.93 4.20 -10.79
N ALA A 8 11.98 4.36 -9.87
CA ALA A 8 11.56 3.27 -8.99
C ALA A 8 10.86 2.13 -9.75
N GLY A 9 10.12 2.45 -10.81
CA GLY A 9 9.47 1.45 -11.65
C GLY A 9 10.47 0.48 -12.32
N PRO A 10 11.42 0.99 -13.12
CA PRO A 10 12.48 0.18 -13.71
C PRO A 10 13.31 -0.61 -12.67
N VAL A 11 13.62 0.00 -11.51
CA VAL A 11 14.33 -0.67 -10.42
C VAL A 11 13.52 -1.85 -9.87
N ALA A 12 12.23 -1.66 -9.61
CA ALA A 12 11.35 -2.73 -9.14
C ALA A 12 11.21 -3.86 -10.16
N ALA A 13 11.05 -3.53 -11.44
CA ALA A 13 10.97 -4.52 -12.51
C ALA A 13 12.27 -5.34 -12.60
N ALA A 14 13.44 -4.70 -12.54
CA ALA A 14 14.73 -5.36 -12.54
C ALA A 14 14.96 -6.25 -11.31
N ALA A 15 14.41 -5.86 -10.15
CA ALA A 15 14.44 -6.64 -8.92
C ALA A 15 13.43 -7.81 -8.90
N GLY A 16 12.61 -7.95 -9.94
CA GLY A 16 11.66 -9.07 -10.08
C GLY A 16 10.29 -8.82 -9.46
N ALA A 17 9.82 -7.55 -9.45
CA ALA A 17 8.43 -7.26 -9.12
C ALA A 17 7.47 -8.11 -9.99
N SER A 18 6.54 -8.79 -9.34
CA SER A 18 5.57 -9.67 -10.00
C SER A 18 4.30 -8.94 -10.45
N ALA A 19 3.97 -7.84 -9.79
CA ALA A 19 2.93 -6.89 -10.17
C ALA A 19 3.33 -5.50 -9.69
N MET A 20 2.90 -4.46 -10.42
CA MET A 20 3.14 -3.07 -10.04
C MET A 20 2.13 -2.13 -10.70
N LEU A 21 1.76 -1.06 -9.99
CA LEU A 21 0.96 0.06 -10.51
C LEU A 21 1.30 1.37 -9.78
N ASP A 22 0.84 2.49 -10.32
CA ASP A 22 0.80 3.77 -9.63
C ASP A 22 -0.46 3.92 -8.77
N ILE A 23 -0.30 4.43 -7.55
CA ILE A 23 -1.41 4.77 -6.66
C ILE A 23 -1.99 6.11 -7.10
N SER A 24 -3.28 6.10 -7.43
CA SER A 24 -4.02 7.28 -7.91
C SER A 24 -5.42 7.39 -7.32
N ASP A 25 -6.00 6.26 -6.91
CA ASP A 25 -7.34 6.16 -6.34
C ASP A 25 -7.31 5.77 -4.84
N GLY A 26 -6.11 5.73 -4.25
CA GLY A 26 -5.83 5.33 -2.88
C GLY A 26 -5.38 3.88 -2.72
N LEU A 27 -4.53 3.66 -1.72
CA LEU A 27 -3.83 2.39 -1.48
C LEU A 27 -4.78 1.19 -1.45
N VAL A 28 -5.94 1.30 -0.81
CA VAL A 28 -6.91 0.21 -0.71
C VAL A 28 -7.55 -0.09 -2.07
N ARG A 29 -7.94 0.95 -2.82
CA ARG A 29 -8.65 0.79 -4.09
C ARG A 29 -7.71 0.23 -5.16
N ASP A 30 -6.50 0.76 -5.24
CA ASP A 30 -5.49 0.29 -6.17
C ASP A 30 -4.90 -1.07 -5.77
N GLY A 31 -4.67 -1.29 -4.46
CA GLY A 31 -4.27 -2.59 -3.94
C GLY A 31 -5.27 -3.70 -4.27
N ARG A 32 -6.58 -3.42 -4.26
CA ARG A 32 -7.61 -4.38 -4.71
C ARG A 32 -7.47 -4.74 -6.18
N ARG A 33 -6.99 -3.83 -7.04
CA ARG A 33 -6.73 -4.13 -8.46
C ARG A 33 -5.59 -5.13 -8.61
N ILE A 34 -4.48 -4.95 -7.88
CA ILE A 34 -3.40 -5.95 -7.80
C ILE A 34 -3.94 -7.28 -7.28
N ALA A 35 -4.61 -7.27 -6.12
CA ALA A 35 -5.15 -8.46 -5.47
C ALA A 35 -6.01 -9.29 -6.43
N ALA A 36 -6.97 -8.65 -7.10
CA ALA A 36 -7.87 -9.31 -8.04
C ALA A 36 -7.14 -9.85 -9.28
N ALA A 37 -6.24 -9.07 -9.87
CA ALA A 37 -5.50 -9.50 -11.06
C ALA A 37 -4.51 -10.63 -10.77
N SER A 38 -3.95 -10.66 -9.56
CA SER A 38 -2.96 -11.65 -9.12
C SER A 38 -3.56 -12.87 -8.41
N GLY A 39 -4.85 -12.85 -8.06
CA GLY A 39 -5.52 -13.95 -7.36
C GLY A 39 -5.06 -14.13 -5.91
N VAL A 40 -4.61 -13.06 -5.25
CA VAL A 40 -4.08 -13.05 -3.87
C VAL A 40 -4.76 -11.96 -3.04
N SER A 41 -4.74 -12.07 -1.73
CA SER A 41 -5.07 -10.94 -0.86
C SER A 41 -3.80 -10.17 -0.46
N LEU A 42 -3.93 -8.87 -0.23
CA LEU A 42 -2.85 -8.06 0.35
C LEU A 42 -3.13 -7.85 1.83
N GLU A 43 -2.26 -8.35 2.71
CA GLU A 43 -2.30 -8.12 4.15
C GLU A 43 -1.39 -6.94 4.50
N LEU A 44 -1.98 -5.78 4.76
CA LEU A 44 -1.26 -4.57 5.13
C LEU A 44 -1.04 -4.52 6.65
N SER A 45 0.14 -4.05 7.05
CA SER A 45 0.48 -3.85 8.46
C SER A 45 0.20 -2.40 8.87
N ARG A 46 -0.60 -2.21 9.93
CA ARG A 46 -0.78 -0.85 10.48
C ARG A 46 0.52 -0.26 10.97
N GLU A 47 1.34 -1.06 11.64
CA GLU A 47 2.63 -0.62 12.17
C GLU A 47 3.55 -0.10 11.05
N ALA A 48 3.68 -0.86 9.96
CA ALA A 48 4.51 -0.47 8.83
C ALA A 48 4.01 0.82 8.15
N LEU A 49 2.69 0.96 8.01
CA LEU A 49 2.09 2.18 7.46
C LEU A 49 2.22 3.37 8.41
N ALA A 50 2.08 3.14 9.72
CA ALA A 50 2.10 4.18 10.75
C ALA A 50 3.43 4.93 10.78
N GLY A 51 4.55 4.19 10.77
CA GLY A 51 5.88 4.79 10.87
C GLY A 51 6.26 5.63 9.66
N GLN A 52 5.93 5.16 8.45
CA GLN A 52 6.47 5.76 7.23
C GLN A 52 5.50 6.71 6.52
N PHE A 53 4.19 6.43 6.57
CA PHE A 53 3.20 7.11 5.74
C PHE A 53 2.20 7.91 6.58
N VAL A 54 1.63 7.30 7.63
CA VAL A 54 0.60 7.97 8.46
C VAL A 54 1.22 8.99 9.40
N GLY A 55 2.33 8.67 10.08
CA GLY A 55 2.95 9.54 11.08
C GLY A 55 3.24 10.97 10.59
N PRO A 56 3.90 11.14 9.42
CA PRO A 56 4.16 12.47 8.86
C PRO A 56 2.89 13.27 8.56
N VAL A 57 1.83 12.61 8.07
CA VAL A 57 0.54 13.26 7.76
C VAL A 57 -0.22 13.57 9.04
N ALA A 58 -0.19 12.68 10.03
CA ALA A 58 -0.86 12.83 11.31
C ALA A 58 -0.33 14.03 12.11
N ALA A 59 0.96 14.34 11.98
CA ALA A 59 1.57 15.53 12.59
C ALA A 59 0.96 16.85 12.09
N VAL A 60 0.29 16.84 10.93
CA VAL A 60 -0.31 18.03 10.30
C VAL A 60 -1.83 18.00 10.38
N LEU A 61 -2.45 16.84 10.10
CA LEU A 61 -3.90 16.70 9.93
C LEU A 61 -4.60 16.00 11.10
N GLY A 62 -3.87 15.35 12.00
CA GLY A 62 -4.44 14.44 13.00
C GLY A 62 -4.51 12.99 12.51
N GLU A 63 -4.57 12.05 13.45
CA GLU A 63 -4.41 10.61 13.18
C GLU A 63 -5.52 10.05 12.28
N ALA A 64 -6.79 10.35 12.57
CA ALA A 64 -7.91 9.82 11.79
C ALA A 64 -7.84 10.26 10.32
N GLN A 65 -7.63 11.54 10.07
CA GLN A 65 -7.49 12.09 8.71
C GLN A 65 -6.24 11.57 8.00
N ALA A 66 -5.16 11.29 8.72
CA ALA A 66 -3.97 10.70 8.13
C ALA A 66 -4.21 9.27 7.63
N TRP A 67 -4.94 8.46 8.39
CA TRP A 67 -5.34 7.12 7.95
C TRP A 67 -6.27 7.16 6.73
N GLU A 68 -7.23 8.09 6.72
CA GLU A 68 -8.10 8.31 5.55
C GLU A 68 -7.30 8.64 4.30
N GLN A 69 -6.31 9.54 4.41
CA GLN A 69 -5.44 9.93 3.30
C GLN A 69 -4.54 8.78 2.84
N VAL A 70 -3.89 8.05 3.75
CA VAL A 70 -2.98 6.96 3.35
C VAL A 70 -3.75 5.79 2.72
N LEU A 71 -4.94 5.45 3.23
CA LEU A 71 -5.70 4.30 2.75
C LEU A 71 -6.56 4.62 1.51
N GLY A 72 -7.09 5.85 1.42
CA GLY A 72 -8.05 6.25 0.39
C GLY A 72 -7.71 7.54 -0.37
N GLY A 73 -6.69 8.28 0.04
CA GLY A 73 -6.18 9.45 -0.67
C GLY A 73 -5.39 9.05 -1.91
N GLY A 74 -5.59 9.78 -3.02
CA GLY A 74 -5.10 9.41 -4.35
C GLY A 74 -4.11 10.39 -4.98
N GLU A 75 -3.65 11.41 -4.24
CA GLU A 75 -2.87 12.51 -4.83
C GLU A 75 -1.34 12.35 -4.69
N GLU A 76 -0.88 11.29 -4.00
CA GLU A 76 0.52 10.91 -4.03
C GLU A 76 0.76 9.90 -5.15
N HIS A 77 1.44 10.32 -6.22
CA HIS A 77 1.91 9.46 -7.33
C HIS A 77 3.01 8.47 -6.89
N SER A 78 2.73 7.69 -5.86
CA SER A 78 3.56 6.60 -5.34
C SER A 78 3.34 5.34 -6.17
N LEU A 79 4.30 4.42 -6.14
CA LEU A 79 4.15 3.10 -6.76
C LEU A 79 3.80 2.05 -5.70
N LEU A 80 2.96 1.09 -6.07
CA LEU A 80 2.70 -0.13 -5.32
C LEU A 80 3.19 -1.32 -6.14
N ALA A 81 4.05 -2.16 -5.57
CA ALA A 81 4.58 -3.35 -6.21
C ALA A 81 4.60 -4.56 -5.27
N THR A 82 4.54 -5.75 -5.85
CA THR A 82 4.66 -7.02 -5.13
C THR A 82 5.94 -7.74 -5.53
N PHE A 83 6.62 -8.34 -4.55
CA PHE A 83 7.88 -9.04 -4.75
C PHE A 83 7.83 -10.41 -4.09
N ALA A 84 8.68 -11.34 -4.55
CA ALA A 84 9.00 -12.51 -3.76
C ALA A 84 9.67 -12.07 -2.42
N ALA A 85 9.47 -12.85 -1.36
CA ALA A 85 10.05 -12.55 -0.06
C ALA A 85 11.57 -12.37 -0.18
N GLY A 86 12.10 -11.27 0.38
CA GLY A 86 13.52 -10.92 0.32
C GLY A 86 14.02 -10.37 -1.02
N SER A 87 13.15 -10.14 -2.01
CA SER A 87 13.52 -9.59 -3.33
C SER A 87 13.21 -8.10 -3.48
N VAL A 88 12.86 -7.42 -2.40
CA VAL A 88 12.61 -5.97 -2.41
C VAL A 88 13.95 -5.26 -2.58
N PRO A 89 14.11 -4.40 -3.60
CA PRO A 89 15.38 -3.73 -3.85
C PRO A 89 15.75 -2.74 -2.74
N ASP A 90 17.01 -2.84 -2.30
CA ASP A 90 17.66 -1.91 -1.38
C ASP A 90 18.43 -0.86 -2.18
N ASP A 91 17.72 0.09 -2.80
CA ASP A 91 18.30 1.23 -3.53
C ASP A 91 17.88 2.54 -2.86
N GLU A 92 18.84 3.23 -2.23
CA GLU A 92 18.62 4.50 -1.54
C GLU A 92 18.08 5.61 -2.46
N ARG A 93 18.29 5.52 -3.78
CA ARG A 93 17.82 6.52 -4.75
C ARG A 93 16.38 6.26 -5.19
N ALA A 94 15.88 5.05 -4.98
CA ALA A 94 14.52 4.63 -5.29
C ALA A 94 13.99 3.72 -4.16
N PRO A 95 13.81 4.26 -2.93
CA PRO A 95 13.50 3.46 -1.77
C PRO A 95 12.13 2.80 -1.89
N TRP A 96 12.06 1.55 -1.44
CA TRP A 96 10.84 0.78 -1.30
C TRP A 96 10.59 0.47 0.18
N TRP A 97 9.35 0.63 0.64
CA TRP A 97 8.94 0.27 1.98
C TRP A 97 8.00 -0.92 1.94
N VAL A 98 8.33 -1.95 2.72
CA VAL A 98 7.44 -3.11 2.90
C VAL A 98 6.31 -2.71 3.84
N ILE A 99 5.10 -2.62 3.28
CA ILE A 99 3.88 -2.23 4.02
C ILE A 99 2.97 -3.42 4.36
N GLY A 100 3.35 -4.63 3.95
CA GLY A 100 2.50 -5.80 4.06
C GLY A 100 3.03 -7.01 3.29
N THR A 101 2.17 -8.00 3.11
CA THR A 101 2.48 -9.26 2.42
C THR A 101 1.34 -9.69 1.50
N CYS A 102 1.67 -10.47 0.47
CA CYS A 102 0.67 -11.19 -0.31
C CYS A 102 0.34 -12.51 0.38
N VAL A 103 -0.96 -12.78 0.57
CA VAL A 103 -1.45 -14.00 1.21
C VAL A 103 -2.50 -14.70 0.33
N ALA A 104 -2.79 -15.96 0.62
CA ALA A 104 -3.86 -16.67 -0.08
C ALA A 104 -5.20 -15.92 0.10
N PRO A 105 -6.05 -15.85 -0.94
CA PRO A 105 -7.34 -15.20 -0.84
C PRO A 105 -8.25 -15.92 0.16
N GLY A 106 -9.14 -15.15 0.80
CA GLY A 106 -10.16 -15.69 1.68
C GLY A 106 -11.30 -16.37 0.89
N PRO A 107 -12.31 -16.93 1.57
CA PRO A 107 -13.45 -17.58 0.93
C PRO A 107 -14.28 -16.64 0.05
N GLU A 108 -14.28 -15.34 0.35
CA GLU A 108 -14.95 -14.30 -0.46
C GLU A 108 -14.09 -13.81 -1.64
N GLY A 109 -12.87 -14.34 -1.77
CA GLY A 109 -11.93 -14.02 -2.84
C GLY A 109 -10.82 -13.04 -2.45
N PRO A 110 -10.03 -12.59 -3.44
CA PRO A 110 -8.98 -11.60 -3.28
C PRO A 110 -9.47 -10.28 -2.68
N THR A 111 -8.77 -9.77 -1.68
CA THR A 111 -9.10 -8.48 -1.04
C THR A 111 -7.85 -7.79 -0.48
N VAL A 112 -8.04 -6.62 0.12
CA VAL A 112 -7.01 -5.93 0.92
C VAL A 112 -7.45 -5.96 2.38
N LEU A 113 -6.55 -6.39 3.25
CA LEU A 113 -6.72 -6.49 4.68
C LEU A 113 -5.79 -5.48 5.37
N LEU A 114 -6.16 -5.04 6.56
CA LEU A 114 -5.36 -4.23 7.46
C LEU A 114 -5.38 -4.89 8.85
N ASP A 115 -4.29 -5.57 9.19
CA ASP A 115 -4.16 -6.47 10.33
C ASP A 115 -5.30 -7.50 10.40
N GLY A 116 -5.56 -8.18 9.27
CA GLY A 116 -6.55 -9.25 9.16
C GLY A 116 -8.00 -8.79 8.98
N ILE A 117 -8.26 -7.48 8.98
CA ILE A 117 -9.60 -6.90 8.80
C ILE A 117 -9.73 -6.32 7.38
N PRO A 118 -10.81 -6.59 6.63
CA PRO A 118 -11.05 -5.97 5.33
C PRO A 118 -10.88 -4.45 5.37
N ALA A 119 -9.92 -3.94 4.60
CA ALA A 119 -9.56 -2.54 4.61
C ALA A 119 -10.64 -1.70 3.89
N SER A 120 -10.83 -0.47 4.37
CA SER A 120 -11.80 0.51 3.88
C SER A 120 -11.05 1.75 3.38
N ALA A 121 -11.47 2.30 2.23
CA ALA A 121 -10.89 3.54 1.70
C ALA A 121 -11.28 4.78 2.52
N ARG A 122 -12.33 4.70 3.35
CA ARG A 122 -12.74 5.82 4.25
C ARG A 122 -11.95 5.85 5.55
N GLY A 123 -10.78 5.21 5.60
CA GLY A 123 -10.14 4.93 6.88
C GLY A 123 -10.95 3.93 7.72
N TRP A 124 -10.41 3.57 8.87
CA TRP A 124 -11.09 2.75 9.86
C TRP A 124 -12.18 3.59 10.54
N ASP A 125 -13.42 3.10 10.50
CA ASP A 125 -14.54 3.74 11.19
C ASP A 125 -14.40 3.48 12.70
N HIS A 126 -14.24 4.53 13.51
CA HIS A 126 -14.01 4.44 14.95
C HIS A 126 -15.19 3.87 15.77
N PHE A 127 -16.22 3.34 15.12
CA PHE A 127 -17.41 2.82 15.77
C PHE A 127 -17.37 1.29 15.88
N HIS A 128 -16.69 0.81 16.91
CA HIS A 128 -17.19 -0.05 18.01
C HIS A 128 -16.10 -0.95 18.59
N PRO A 129 -16.18 -1.30 19.90
CA PRO A 129 -16.30 -0.50 21.12
C PRO A 129 -14.97 -0.38 21.90
#